data_AF-A0A0J7KCH0-F1
#
_entry.id   AF-A0A0J7KCH0-F1
#
_cell.length_a   1.000
_cell.length_b   1.000
_cell.length_c   1.000
_cell.angle_alpha   90.00
_cell.angle_beta   90.00
_cell.angle_gamma   90.00
#
_symmetry.space_group_name_H-M   'P 1'
#
loop_
_entity.id
_entity.type
_entity.pdbx_description
1 polymer ?
#
loop_
_entity_poly.entity_id
_entity_poly.type
_entity_poly.pdbx_seq_one_letter_code
_entity_poly.pdbx_strand_id
1 'polypeptide(L)'
;MSEQTDIIQAINELLGDPEFWDEVLPPHPRFEPTPSAPAPLPQPRPPKVGTLIQRSDHVNHRRQAILLQPPPPPPKRRQGTGTTGRPSSIQTTDSTATERPQLLMPAGPLPPPPIPVQVEPGIVVEVPHFAVHVSRRYKPRTAQGRWILRFSRTGQLTYRRRLA
;
A
#
# COMPACT_ATOMS: atom_id res chain seq x y z
N MET A 1 -10.95 18.53 -61.50
CA MET A 1 -11.71 17.69 -60.56
C MET A 1 -11.54 16.18 -60.85
N SER A 2 -11.13 15.76 -62.06
CA SER A 2 -10.98 14.34 -62.41
C SER A 2 -9.70 13.66 -61.90
N GLU A 3 -8.63 14.39 -61.61
CA GLU A 3 -7.36 13.78 -61.14
C GLU A 3 -7.49 13.11 -59.76
N GLN A 4 -8.38 13.61 -58.90
CA GLN A 4 -8.54 13.08 -57.55
C GLN A 4 -9.33 11.76 -57.53
N THR A 5 -10.21 11.53 -58.51
CA THR A 5 -10.89 10.25 -58.66
C THR A 5 -9.95 9.17 -59.18
N ASP A 6 -9.02 9.52 -60.06
CA ASP A 6 -8.02 8.59 -60.60
C ASP A 6 -7.04 8.12 -59.51
N ILE A 7 -6.62 9.03 -58.61
CA ILE A 7 -5.76 8.66 -57.46
C ILE A 7 -6.48 7.69 -56.51
N ILE A 8 -7.75 7.97 -56.18
CA ILE A 8 -8.51 7.09 -55.27
C ILE A 8 -8.74 5.72 -55.91
N GLN A 9 -8.98 5.67 -57.22
CA GLN A 9 -9.17 4.41 -57.94
C GLN A 9 -7.88 3.58 -57.98
N ALA A 10 -6.73 4.20 -58.26
CA ALA A 10 -5.43 3.53 -58.24
C ALA A 10 -5.05 3.01 -56.84
N ILE A 11 -5.40 3.73 -55.78
CA ILE A 11 -5.20 3.27 -54.39
C ILE A 11 -6.03 2.02 -54.11
N ASN A 12 -7.31 2.02 -54.49
CA ASN A 12 -8.20 0.88 -54.26
C ASN A 12 -7.78 -0.36 -55.07
N GLU A 13 -7.26 -0.17 -56.29
CA GLU A 13 -6.68 -1.25 -57.10
C GLU A 13 -5.46 -1.87 -56.41
N LEU A 14 -4.54 -1.04 -55.89
CA LEU A 14 -3.36 -1.52 -55.15
C LEU A 14 -3.70 -2.24 -53.84
N LEU A 15 -4.73 -1.78 -53.12
CA LEU A 15 -5.20 -2.41 -51.88
C LEU A 15 -6.03 -3.68 -52.13
N GLY A 16 -6.59 -3.84 -53.32
CA GLY A 16 -7.42 -4.98 -53.71
C GLY A 16 -6.62 -6.19 -54.19
N ASP A 17 -5.32 -6.04 -54.46
CA ASP A 17 -4.46 -7.11 -54.96
C ASP A 17 -3.83 -7.92 -53.81
N PRO A 18 -4.28 -9.17 -53.56
CA PRO A 18 -3.77 -9.98 -52.45
C PRO A 18 -2.33 -10.43 -52.67
N GLU A 19 -1.85 -10.54 -53.93
CA GLU A 19 -0.48 -10.99 -54.22
C GLU A 19 0.57 -9.94 -53.82
N PHE A 20 0.23 -8.65 -53.88
CA PHE A 20 1.14 -7.57 -53.48
C PHE A 20 1.56 -7.65 -52.01
N TRP A 21 0.65 -8.07 -51.12
CA TRP A 21 0.94 -8.17 -49.69
C TRP A 21 1.70 -9.45 -49.32
N ASP A 22 1.54 -10.53 -50.08
CA ASP A 22 2.29 -11.77 -49.88
C ASP A 22 3.74 -11.68 -50.36
N GLU A 23 4.05 -10.80 -51.33
CA GLU A 23 5.42 -10.60 -51.83
C GLU A 23 6.26 -9.63 -50.98
N VAL A 24 5.63 -8.64 -50.33
CA VAL A 24 6.34 -7.63 -49.52
C VAL A 24 6.62 -8.11 -48.08
N LEU A 25 5.85 -9.07 -47.57
CA LEU A 25 6.04 -9.58 -46.21
C LEU A 25 7.02 -10.76 -46.20
N PRO A 26 8.17 -10.67 -45.51
CA PRO A 26 9.06 -11.82 -45.36
C PRO A 26 8.29 -12.97 -44.67
N PRO A 27 8.47 -14.23 -45.10
CA PRO A 27 7.75 -15.35 -44.53
C PRO A 27 7.97 -15.39 -43.02
N HIS A 28 6.88 -15.37 -42.26
CA HIS A 28 6.93 -15.43 -40.81
C HIS A 28 7.77 -16.64 -40.37
N PRO A 29 8.76 -16.46 -39.47
CA PRO A 29 9.52 -17.60 -38.96
C PRO A 29 8.54 -18.56 -38.28
N ARG A 30 8.47 -19.79 -38.79
CA ARG A 30 7.69 -20.86 -38.16
C ARG A 30 8.19 -21.02 -36.73
N PHE A 31 7.30 -20.85 -35.75
CA PHE A 31 7.61 -21.08 -34.35
C PHE A 31 8.06 -22.54 -34.16
N GLU A 32 9.36 -22.73 -33.98
CA GLU A 32 9.91 -23.98 -33.51
C GLU A 32 9.42 -24.19 -32.06
N PRO A 33 8.80 -25.34 -31.73
CA PRO A 33 8.32 -25.58 -30.38
C PRO A 33 9.52 -25.66 -29.42
N THR A 34 9.63 -24.68 -28.54
CA THR A 34 10.65 -24.64 -27.50
C THR A 34 10.53 -25.88 -26.59
N PRO A 35 11.66 -26.47 -26.14
CA PRO A 35 11.63 -27.60 -25.21
C PRO A 35 10.96 -27.17 -23.89
N SER A 36 10.03 -28.01 -23.42
CA SER A 36 9.23 -27.78 -22.22
C SER A 36 10.12 -27.49 -20.99
N ALA A 37 9.86 -26.38 -20.31
CA ALA A 37 10.57 -25.99 -19.10
C ALA A 37 10.39 -27.05 -17.98
N PRO A 38 11.41 -27.29 -17.13
CA PRO A 38 11.31 -28.23 -16.03
C PRO A 38 10.20 -27.82 -15.04
N ALA A 39 9.49 -28.81 -14.50
CA ALA A 39 8.37 -28.58 -13.59
C ALA A 39 8.81 -27.83 -12.32
N PRO A 40 7.98 -26.90 -11.80
CA PRO A 40 8.30 -26.14 -10.61
C PRO A 40 8.45 -27.07 -9.39
N LEU A 41 9.44 -26.77 -8.53
CA LEU A 41 9.67 -27.51 -7.30
C LEU A 41 8.44 -27.43 -6.37
N PRO A 42 8.11 -28.50 -5.64
CA PRO A 42 7.01 -28.48 -4.69
C PRO A 42 7.29 -27.48 -3.56
N GLN A 43 6.27 -26.67 -3.23
CA GLN A 43 6.38 -25.73 -2.11
C GLN A 43 6.48 -26.49 -0.78
N PRO A 44 7.33 -26.03 0.16
CA PRO A 44 7.46 -26.66 1.47
C PRO A 44 6.13 -26.58 2.22
N ARG A 45 5.66 -27.72 2.73
CA ARG A 45 4.42 -27.80 3.51
C ARG A 45 4.66 -27.22 4.91
N PRO A 46 3.68 -26.50 5.49
CA PRO A 46 3.79 -26.06 6.87
C PRO A 46 3.90 -27.27 7.81
N PRO A 47 4.64 -27.14 8.93
CA PRO A 47 4.76 -28.21 9.92
C PRO A 47 3.40 -28.55 10.53
N LYS A 48 3.20 -29.82 10.89
CA LYS A 48 1.96 -30.29 11.52
C LYS A 48 1.90 -29.83 12.98
N VAL A 49 0.69 -29.67 13.51
CA VAL A 49 0.49 -29.47 14.95
C VAL A 49 1.12 -30.66 15.70
N GLY A 50 1.93 -30.38 16.72
CA GLY A 50 2.73 -31.38 17.44
C GLY A 50 4.15 -31.61 16.91
N THR A 51 4.54 -30.99 15.79
CA THR A 51 5.94 -30.99 15.35
C THR A 51 6.78 -30.07 16.25
N LEU A 52 7.73 -30.63 17.00
CA LEU A 52 8.74 -29.86 17.71
C LEU A 52 9.67 -29.20 16.69
N ILE A 53 9.63 -27.87 16.64
CA ILE A 53 10.53 -27.09 15.78
C ILE A 53 11.90 -27.05 16.46
N GLN A 54 12.84 -27.85 15.96
CA GLN A 54 14.23 -27.80 16.37
C GLN A 54 14.83 -26.47 15.88
N ARG A 55 15.05 -25.54 16.79
CA ARG A 55 15.81 -24.31 16.51
C ARG A 55 17.29 -24.61 16.71
N SER A 56 18.15 -24.01 15.91
CA SER A 56 19.60 -24.13 16.10
C SER A 56 20.04 -23.39 17.36
N ASP A 57 21.11 -23.89 17.99
CA ASP A 57 21.66 -23.32 19.21
C ASP A 57 22.10 -21.86 19.02
N HIS A 58 22.57 -21.50 17.82
CA HIS A 58 22.91 -20.11 17.51
C HIS A 58 21.70 -19.16 17.66
N VAL A 59 20.50 -19.57 17.23
CA VAL A 59 19.28 -18.78 17.38
C VAL A 59 18.88 -18.65 18.85
N ASN A 60 19.06 -19.72 19.64
CA ASN A 60 18.79 -19.70 21.07
C ASN A 60 19.77 -18.80 21.83
N HIS A 61 21.08 -18.92 21.54
CA HIS A 61 22.12 -18.07 22.13
C HIS A 61 21.93 -16.59 21.80
N ARG A 62 21.58 -16.25 20.56
CA ARG A 62 21.30 -14.86 20.18
C ARG A 62 20.14 -14.27 20.99
N ARG A 63 19.07 -15.05 21.19
CA ARG A 63 17.91 -14.62 21.99
C ARG A 63 18.29 -14.44 23.45
N GLN A 64 19.04 -15.38 24.01
CA GLN A 64 19.55 -15.29 25.39
C GLN A 64 20.42 -14.05 25.57
N ALA A 65 21.32 -13.75 24.61
CA ALA A 65 22.16 -12.57 24.66
C ALA A 65 21.34 -11.27 24.68
N ILE A 66 20.28 -11.17 23.88
CA ILE A 66 19.39 -9.98 23.86
C ILE A 66 18.61 -9.86 25.18
N LEU A 67 18.08 -10.96 25.72
CA LEU A 67 17.32 -10.97 26.97
C LEU A 67 18.17 -10.58 28.18
N LEU A 68 19.45 -10.97 28.17
CA LEU A 68 20.40 -10.67 29.23
C LEU A 68 21.07 -9.29 29.06
N GLN A 69 20.90 -8.64 27.91
CA GLN A 69 21.47 -7.33 27.67
C GLN A 69 20.70 -6.26 28.47
N PRO A 70 21.38 -5.41 29.26
CA PRO A 70 20.72 -4.31 29.93
C PRO A 70 20.07 -3.35 28.91
N PRO A 71 18.87 -2.85 29.20
CA PRO A 71 18.15 -1.99 28.27
C PRO A 71 18.98 -0.72 27.97
N PRO A 72 18.90 -0.19 26.74
CA PRO A 72 19.66 1.00 26.39
C PRO A 72 19.25 2.18 27.28
N PRO A 73 20.20 3.06 27.64
CA PRO A 73 19.90 4.21 28.47
C PRO A 73 18.89 5.14 27.76
N PRO A 74 18.00 5.79 28.52
CA PRO A 74 17.04 6.73 27.95
C PRO A 74 17.76 7.87 27.23
N PRO A 75 17.20 8.38 26.11
CA PRO A 75 17.83 9.45 25.34
C PRO A 75 18.02 10.72 26.19
N LYS A 76 19.21 11.33 26.08
CA LYS A 76 19.57 12.55 26.84
C LYS A 76 18.73 13.74 26.35
N ARG A 77 17.81 14.19 27.19
CA ARG A 77 16.96 15.38 26.94
C ARG A 77 17.85 16.62 26.83
N ARG A 78 17.87 17.28 25.67
CA ARG A 78 18.54 18.57 25.49
C ARG A 78 17.81 19.60 26.35
N GLN A 79 18.46 20.11 27.39
CA GLN A 79 17.95 21.26 28.12
C GLN A 79 18.16 22.50 27.24
N GLY A 80 17.07 22.98 26.65
CA GLY A 80 17.06 24.29 26.01
C GLY A 80 17.12 25.36 27.09
N THR A 81 18.12 26.23 27.03
CA THR A 81 18.25 27.45 27.83
C THR A 81 17.07 28.37 27.51
N GLY A 82 16.02 28.29 28.33
CA GLY A 82 14.87 29.19 28.29
C GLY A 82 15.10 30.36 29.23
N THR A 83 15.27 31.53 28.63
CA THR A 83 15.35 32.84 29.27
C THR A 83 14.21 33.06 30.28
N THR A 84 14.58 33.61 31.42
CA THR A 84 13.77 34.19 32.52
C THR A 84 12.42 34.76 32.10
N GLY A 85 11.37 34.29 32.77
CA GLY A 85 10.01 34.86 32.72
C GLY A 85 9.19 34.40 33.93
N ARG A 86 9.47 34.97 35.09
CA ARG A 86 8.65 34.88 36.32
C ARG A 86 7.33 35.65 36.06
N PRO A 87 6.18 35.12 36.53
CA PRO A 87 5.51 35.82 37.62
C PRO A 87 5.12 34.88 38.76
N SER A 88 5.40 35.34 39.97
CA SER A 88 4.78 34.84 41.20
C SER A 88 3.33 35.30 41.25
N SER A 89 2.40 34.38 41.55
CA SER A 89 1.22 34.72 42.33
C SER A 89 0.94 33.59 43.30
N ILE A 90 0.70 33.98 44.54
CA ILE A 90 0.48 33.16 45.73
C ILE A 90 -1.03 32.93 45.84
N GLN A 91 -1.48 31.70 46.14
CA GLN A 91 -2.42 31.38 47.23
C GLN A 91 -2.98 29.95 47.12
N THR A 92 -2.58 29.14 48.11
CA THR A 92 -3.35 28.24 48.97
C THR A 92 -4.76 27.79 48.53
N THR A 93 -4.94 26.48 48.35
CA THR A 93 -5.83 25.63 49.19
C THR A 93 -5.54 24.14 48.91
N ASP A 94 -5.40 23.38 49.99
CA ASP A 94 -5.32 21.92 50.00
C ASP A 94 -6.43 21.27 49.18
N SER A 95 -6.05 20.33 48.32
CA SER A 95 -6.90 19.22 47.91
C SER A 95 -5.99 18.11 47.39
N THR A 96 -5.96 17.03 48.15
CA THR A 96 -5.47 15.71 47.76
C THR A 96 -6.04 15.32 46.40
N ALA A 97 -5.27 15.55 45.34
CA ALA A 97 -5.50 15.02 44.02
C ALA A 97 -4.32 14.12 43.68
N THR A 98 -4.59 12.81 43.62
CA THR A 98 -3.72 11.81 43.02
C THR A 98 -3.14 12.36 41.73
N GLU A 99 -1.86 12.70 41.76
CA GLU A 99 -1.09 13.18 40.62
C GLU A 99 -0.98 12.02 39.62
N ARG A 100 -1.98 11.92 38.73
CA ARG A 100 -1.80 11.19 37.49
C ARG A 100 -0.68 11.92 36.76
N PRO A 101 0.47 11.28 36.46
CA PRO A 101 1.49 11.95 35.68
C PRO A 101 0.82 12.37 34.37
N GLN A 102 0.75 13.68 34.13
CA GLN A 102 0.25 14.21 32.88
C GLN A 102 1.16 13.64 31.79
N LEU A 103 0.65 12.65 31.07
CA LEU A 103 1.34 12.04 29.95
C LEU A 103 1.69 13.17 28.99
N LEU A 104 2.98 13.48 28.88
CA LEU A 104 3.53 14.38 27.90
C LEU A 104 3.16 13.81 26.53
N MET A 105 2.05 14.28 25.97
CA MET A 105 1.60 13.86 24.65
C MET A 105 2.74 14.22 23.70
N PRO A 106 3.30 13.26 22.93
CA PRO A 106 4.26 13.61 21.91
C PRO A 106 3.52 14.51 20.92
N ALA A 107 3.89 15.79 20.92
CA ALA A 107 3.38 16.79 19.99
C ALA A 107 3.97 16.53 18.59
N GLY A 108 3.60 15.39 18.01
CA GLY A 108 3.80 15.10 16.60
C GLY A 108 2.70 15.76 15.77
N PRO A 109 2.93 15.97 14.47
CA PRO A 109 1.89 16.47 13.58
C PRO A 109 0.63 15.62 13.72
N LEU A 110 -0.52 16.27 13.88
CA LEU A 110 -1.82 15.61 14.01
C LEU A 110 -2.02 14.65 12.82
N PRO A 111 -2.46 13.40 13.03
CA PRO A 111 -2.75 12.51 11.92
C PRO A 111 -3.76 13.17 10.98
N PRO A 112 -3.55 13.08 9.66
CA PRO A 112 -4.46 13.66 8.69
C PRO A 112 -5.87 13.07 8.88
N PRO A 113 -6.92 13.90 8.75
CA PRO A 113 -8.29 13.46 8.98
C PRO A 113 -8.68 12.36 7.98
N PRO A 114 -9.58 11.44 8.38
CA PRO A 114 -10.20 10.51 7.45
C PRO A 114 -10.88 11.24 6.28
N ILE A 115 -10.76 10.66 5.09
CA ILE A 115 -11.30 11.24 3.85
C ILE A 115 -12.68 10.62 3.59
N PRO A 116 -13.75 11.41 3.45
CA PRO A 116 -15.05 10.90 3.05
C PRO A 116 -15.04 10.49 1.58
N VAL A 117 -15.27 9.21 1.30
CA VAL A 117 -15.33 8.67 -0.06
C VAL A 117 -16.74 8.18 -0.34
N GLN A 118 -17.37 8.73 -1.38
CA GLN A 118 -18.67 8.28 -1.85
C GLN A 118 -18.51 7.00 -2.67
N VAL A 119 -18.99 5.89 -2.12
CA VAL A 119 -18.90 4.57 -2.77
C VAL A 119 -20.11 4.33 -3.65
N GLU A 120 -21.31 4.69 -3.21
CA GLU A 120 -22.54 4.72 -4.00
C GLU A 120 -23.23 6.06 -3.78
N PRO A 121 -24.12 6.51 -4.68
CA PRO A 121 -24.97 7.67 -4.42
C PRO A 121 -25.70 7.48 -3.08
N GLY A 122 -25.34 8.29 -2.08
CA GLY A 122 -25.88 8.19 -0.72
C GLY A 122 -25.10 7.34 0.29
N ILE A 123 -24.04 6.61 -0.11
CA ILE A 123 -23.17 5.87 0.83
C ILE A 123 -21.79 6.52 0.89
N VAL A 124 -21.55 7.26 1.98
CA VAL A 124 -20.26 7.84 2.31
C VAL A 124 -19.53 6.94 3.30
N VAL A 125 -18.29 6.58 2.96
CA VAL A 125 -17.41 5.82 3.84
C VAL A 125 -16.27 6.72 4.27
N GLU A 126 -15.99 6.78 5.57
CA GLU A 126 -14.76 7.39 6.07
C GLU A 126 -13.58 6.44 5.84
N VAL A 127 -12.66 6.88 4.99
CA VAL A 127 -11.47 6.13 4.62
C VAL A 127 -10.25 6.79 5.25
N PRO A 128 -9.45 6.08 6.06
CA PRO A 128 -8.22 6.65 6.60
C PRO A 128 -7.29 7.15 5.50
N HIS A 129 -6.65 8.30 5.71
CA HIS A 129 -5.72 8.88 4.74
C HIS A 129 -4.63 7.89 4.28
N PHE A 130 -4.10 7.09 5.21
CA PHE A 130 -3.15 6.02 4.91
C PHE A 130 -3.70 5.01 3.89
N ALA A 131 -4.98 4.66 4.00
CA ALA A 131 -5.61 3.69 3.11
C ALA A 131 -5.84 4.25 1.70
N VAL A 132 -6.02 5.57 1.58
CA VAL A 132 -6.16 6.26 0.29
C VAL A 132 -4.80 6.40 -0.41
N HIS A 133 -3.78 6.90 0.29
CA HIS A 133 -2.52 7.30 -0.35
C HIS A 133 -1.40 6.26 -0.25
N VAL A 134 -1.36 5.44 0.81
CA VAL A 134 -0.26 4.51 1.07
C VAL A 134 -0.64 3.09 0.65
N SER A 135 -1.59 2.46 1.34
CA SER A 135 -1.99 1.09 1.01
C SER A 135 -2.84 1.01 -0.26
N ARG A 136 -3.53 2.10 -0.60
CA ARG A 136 -4.44 2.24 -1.76
C ARG A 136 -5.53 1.16 -1.80
N ARG A 137 -5.85 0.57 -0.65
CA ARG A 137 -6.85 -0.49 -0.51
C ARG A 137 -7.53 -0.37 0.84
N TYR A 138 -8.86 -0.34 0.82
CA TYR A 138 -9.67 -0.30 2.02
C TYR A 138 -10.84 -1.27 1.94
N LYS A 139 -11.21 -1.87 3.07
CA LYS A 139 -12.31 -2.83 3.15
C LYS A 139 -13.31 -2.41 4.23
N PRO A 140 -14.11 -1.36 3.99
CA PRO A 140 -15.04 -0.88 4.97
C PRO A 140 -16.19 -1.87 5.16
N ARG A 141 -16.76 -1.86 6.36
CA ARG A 141 -18.00 -2.57 6.68
C ARG A 141 -19.03 -1.50 6.98
N THR A 142 -20.02 -1.40 6.12
CA THR A 142 -21.13 -0.45 6.24
C THR A 142 -22.41 -1.22 6.57
N ALA A 143 -23.49 -0.55 6.98
CA ALA A 143 -24.80 -1.18 7.18
C ALA A 143 -25.30 -1.94 5.94
N GLN A 144 -24.92 -1.46 4.75
CA GLN A 144 -25.23 -2.07 3.45
C GLN A 144 -24.32 -3.27 3.11
N GLY A 145 -23.36 -3.65 3.95
CA GLY A 145 -22.48 -4.79 3.73
C GLY A 145 -21.01 -4.42 3.64
N ARG A 146 -20.20 -5.37 3.17
CA ARG A 146 -18.74 -5.20 3.10
C ARG A 146 -18.34 -4.71 1.73
N TRP A 147 -17.35 -3.84 1.66
CA TRP A 147 -16.84 -3.33 0.39
C TRP A 147 -15.35 -3.60 0.22
N ILE A 148 -14.91 -3.60 -1.02
CA ILE A 148 -13.50 -3.48 -1.40
C ILE A 148 -13.37 -2.20 -2.21
N LEU A 149 -12.59 -1.26 -1.69
CA LEU A 149 -12.23 -0.01 -2.35
C LEU A 149 -10.75 -0.06 -2.75
N ARG A 150 -10.42 0.44 -3.93
CA ARG A 150 -9.03 0.67 -4.36
C ARG A 150 -8.87 2.09 -4.87
N PHE A 151 -7.72 2.67 -4.58
CA PHE A 151 -7.41 4.05 -4.89
C PHE A 151 -6.25 4.12 -5.89
N SER A 152 -6.24 5.17 -6.71
CA SER A 152 -5.10 5.54 -7.53
C SER A 152 -3.96 6.06 -6.65
N ARG A 153 -2.80 6.32 -7.27
CA ARG A 153 -1.69 7.03 -6.60
C ARG A 153 -2.08 8.45 -6.16
N THR A 154 -3.03 9.07 -6.85
CA THR A 154 -3.55 10.41 -6.56
C THR A 154 -4.70 10.41 -5.54
N GLY A 155 -5.05 9.25 -4.97
CA GLY A 155 -6.11 9.13 -3.98
C GLY A 155 -7.53 9.05 -4.55
N GLN A 156 -7.67 8.94 -5.88
CA GLN A 156 -8.97 8.81 -6.55
C GLN A 156 -9.48 7.37 -6.46
N LEU A 157 -10.79 7.19 -6.25
CA LEU A 157 -11.40 5.85 -6.21
C LEU A 157 -11.41 5.25 -7.62
N THR A 158 -10.71 4.14 -7.82
CA THR A 158 -10.61 3.46 -9.14
C THR A 158 -11.41 2.17 -9.21
N TYR A 159 -11.60 1.51 -8.08
CA TYR A 159 -12.34 0.25 -8.02
C TYR A 159 -13.18 0.22 -6.76
N ARG A 160 -14.44 -0.18 -6.93
CA ARG A 160 -15.35 -0.48 -5.84
C ARG A 160 -16.09 -1.79 -6.13
N ARG A 161 -16.21 -2.64 -5.12
CA ARG A 161 -17.02 -3.86 -5.18
C ARG A 161 -17.67 -4.14 -3.84
N ARG A 162 -18.97 -4.41 -3.85
CA ARG A 162 -19.71 -4.94 -2.70
C ARG A 162 -19.45 -6.44 -2.60
N LEU A 163 -19.15 -6.90 -1.39
CA LEU A 163 -19.15 -8.31 -1.01
C LEU A 163 -20.45 -8.54 -0.26
N ALA A 164 -21.29 -9.44 -0.80
CA ALA A 164 -22.57 -9.83 -0.21
C ALA A 164 -22.40 -10.28 1.25
#